data_AF-A0A0Q7CVL5-F1
#
_entry.id   AF-A0A0Q7CVL5-F1
#
_cell.length_a   1.000
_cell.length_b   1.000
_cell.length_c   1.000
_cell.angle_alpha   90.00
_cell.angle_beta   90.00
_cell.angle_gamma   90.00
#
_symmetry.space_group_name_H-M   'P 1'
#
loop_
_entity.id
_entity.type
_entity.pdbx_description
1 polymer ?
#
loop_
_entity_poly.entity_id
_entity_poly.type
_entity_poly.pdbx_seq_one_letter_code
_entity_poly.pdbx_strand_id
1 'polypeptide(L)'
;MRICHVRGLNAALLLGVLGSLPVNASSQEVKQGSAIYTCTNAAGRTLTRDRPIAECLDREQRVLNSDGSLRTVLQPSLTSDERAAQEEADRRKAQERANKQEAIRRDRNLLARFPNEAAHNKARDAALNATRSGIQTSEQRLADLQKERKPLLDEAEFYKGKNLPGKLKGQIESVDVSIEAQRALIVNQQAEVGRVTALFDAELARLKRLWGGADPGSLGPLPQSALAGQAAPPPKP
;
A
#
# COMPACT_ATOMS: atom_id res chain seq x y z
N MET A 1 -2.17 -44.78 -21.97
CA MET A 1 -2.36 -45.38 -23.31
C MET A 1 -3.24 -44.42 -24.12
N ARG A 2 -2.74 -43.94 -25.28
CA ARG A 2 -3.33 -42.98 -26.27
C ARG A 2 -3.37 -41.50 -25.82
N ILE A 3 -2.56 -40.52 -26.27
CA ILE A 3 -1.94 -40.07 -27.56
C ILE A 3 -2.79 -39.03 -28.33
N CYS A 4 -2.20 -37.82 -28.50
CA CYS A 4 -2.32 -36.74 -29.54
C CYS A 4 -3.70 -36.13 -29.89
N HIS A 5 -3.87 -34.84 -30.23
CA HIS A 5 -3.16 -33.86 -31.10
C HIS A 5 -3.39 -32.41 -30.58
N VAL A 6 -2.54 -31.37 -30.67
CA VAL A 6 -1.74 -30.71 -31.73
C VAL A 6 -2.54 -29.84 -32.76
N ARG A 7 -2.11 -28.57 -32.90
CA ARG A 7 -2.31 -27.55 -33.97
C ARG A 7 -3.60 -26.68 -33.88
N GLY A 8 -3.58 -25.38 -34.19
CA GLY A 8 -2.63 -24.67 -35.05
C GLY A 8 -2.62 -23.13 -34.96
N LEU A 9 -1.50 -22.62 -35.47
CA LEU A 9 -1.22 -21.29 -36.00
C LEU A 9 -2.36 -20.75 -36.88
N ASN A 10 -2.61 -19.44 -36.82
CA ASN A 10 -2.81 -18.67 -38.05
C ASN A 10 -2.36 -17.21 -37.88
N ALA A 11 -1.36 -16.88 -38.70
CA ALA A 11 -0.92 -15.53 -39.00
C ALA A 11 -1.92 -14.86 -39.95
N ALA A 12 -2.13 -13.55 -39.78
CA ALA A 12 -2.64 -12.70 -40.84
C ALA A 12 -1.88 -11.37 -40.80
N LEU A 13 -0.88 -11.29 -41.69
CA LEU A 13 -0.31 -10.06 -42.22
C LEU A 13 -1.43 -9.21 -42.83
N LEU A 14 -1.44 -7.90 -42.56
CA LEU A 14 -1.93 -6.91 -43.51
C LEU A 14 -0.88 -5.78 -43.63
N LEU A 15 -0.25 -5.75 -44.80
CA LEU A 15 0.55 -4.64 -45.30
C LEU A 15 -0.35 -3.41 -45.50
N GLY A 16 0.10 -2.27 -44.98
CA GLY A 16 -0.33 -0.94 -45.39
C GLY A 16 0.90 -0.10 -45.72
N VAL A 17 1.36 -0.18 -46.97
CA VAL A 17 2.34 0.73 -47.58
C VAL A 17 1.53 1.85 -48.24
N LEU A 18 1.81 3.12 -47.93
CA LEU A 18 1.73 4.28 -48.84
C LEU A 18 2.08 5.59 -48.08
N GLY A 19 3.08 6.31 -48.56
CA GLY A 19 3.20 7.76 -48.33
C GLY A 19 4.43 8.28 -47.58
N SER A 20 5.65 7.88 -47.96
CA SER A 20 6.87 8.60 -47.57
C SER A 20 6.99 9.92 -48.34
N LEU A 21 6.51 11.00 -47.74
CA LEU A 21 6.80 12.38 -48.16
C LEU A 21 8.21 12.76 -47.67
N PRO A 22 9.12 13.27 -48.53
CA PRO A 22 10.37 13.85 -48.07
C PRO A 22 10.08 15.21 -47.41
N VAL A 23 10.11 15.25 -46.09
CA VAL A 23 10.22 16.52 -45.35
C VAL A 23 11.65 17.01 -45.56
N ASN A 24 11.81 18.00 -46.45
CA ASN A 24 13.00 18.83 -46.46
C ASN A 24 13.06 19.58 -45.12
N ALA A 25 13.87 19.08 -44.18
CA ALA A 25 14.30 19.83 -43.02
C ALA A 25 15.28 20.91 -43.49
N SER A 26 14.76 22.04 -43.96
CA SER A 26 15.52 23.27 -44.01
C SER A 26 15.86 23.65 -42.58
N SER A 27 17.06 23.28 -42.14
CA SER A 27 17.71 23.91 -40.99
C SER A 27 17.91 25.38 -41.37
N GLN A 28 16.91 26.21 -41.13
CA GLN A 28 17.09 27.65 -41.08
C GLN A 28 17.97 27.89 -39.87
N GLU A 29 19.27 27.97 -40.12
CA GLU A 29 20.22 28.60 -39.22
C GLU A 29 19.78 30.07 -39.13
N VAL A 30 18.84 30.33 -38.22
CA VAL A 30 18.52 31.68 -37.79
C VAL A 30 19.85 32.21 -37.27
N LYS A 31 20.51 33.06 -38.05
CA LYS A 31 21.55 33.96 -37.55
C LYS A 31 20.89 34.82 -36.48
N GLN A 32 20.80 34.28 -35.27
CA GLN A 32 20.59 35.04 -34.06
C GLN A 32 21.71 36.08 -34.08
N GLY A 33 21.36 37.36 -34.15
CA GLY A 33 22.35 38.41 -33.92
C GLY A 33 23.15 38.03 -32.68
N SER A 34 24.48 38.10 -32.76
CA SER A 34 25.39 37.62 -31.71
C SER A 34 25.00 38.28 -30.39
N ALA A 35 24.36 37.51 -29.51
CA ALA A 35 23.97 37.98 -28.19
C ALA A 35 25.22 38.02 -27.32
N ILE A 36 25.54 39.20 -26.79
CA ILE A 36 26.75 39.40 -25.99
C ILE A 36 26.34 39.27 -24.51
N TYR A 37 26.88 38.27 -23.83
CA TYR A 37 26.63 38.01 -22.41
C TYR A 37 27.66 38.76 -21.57
N THR A 38 27.18 39.52 -20.59
CA THR A 38 28.04 40.28 -19.66
C THR A 38 27.66 39.98 -18.21
N CYS A 39 28.66 39.78 -17.35
CA CYS A 39 28.47 39.62 -15.91
C CYS A 39 29.69 40.12 -15.14
N THR A 40 29.52 40.39 -13.86
CA THR A 40 30.63 40.73 -12.95
C THR A 40 30.95 39.53 -12.07
N ASN A 41 32.19 39.05 -12.09
CA ASN A 41 32.62 37.90 -11.27
C ASN A 41 32.83 38.29 -9.80
N ALA A 42 33.09 37.30 -8.92
CA ALA A 42 33.27 37.54 -7.48
C ALA A 42 34.50 38.43 -7.14
N ALA A 43 35.47 38.52 -8.06
CA ALA A 43 36.64 39.41 -7.94
C ALA A 43 36.39 40.83 -8.47
N GLY A 44 35.15 41.17 -8.82
CA GLY A 44 34.77 42.50 -9.33
C GLY A 44 35.14 42.76 -10.79
N ARG A 45 35.56 41.75 -11.56
CA ARG A 45 35.92 41.89 -12.98
C ARG A 45 34.72 41.59 -13.88
N THR A 46 34.53 42.43 -14.89
CA THR A 46 33.50 42.22 -15.92
C THR A 46 33.98 41.17 -16.93
N LEU A 47 33.19 40.12 -17.10
CA LEU A 47 33.38 39.08 -18.11
C LEU A 47 32.38 39.33 -19.24
N THR A 48 32.87 39.31 -20.48
CA THR A 48 32.07 39.48 -21.70
C THR A 48 32.33 38.30 -22.62
N ARG A 49 31.29 37.61 -23.08
CA ARG A 49 31.40 36.48 -24.01
C ARG A 49 30.21 36.46 -24.96
N ASP A 50 30.40 35.97 -26.18
CA ASP A 50 29.31 35.76 -27.17
C ASP A 50 28.47 34.51 -26.90
N ARG A 51 28.66 33.90 -25.73
CA ARG A 51 27.97 32.69 -25.23
C ARG A 51 27.75 32.80 -23.73
N PRO A 52 26.76 32.10 -23.15
CA PRO A 52 26.51 32.10 -21.71
C PRO A 52 27.78 31.84 -20.89
N ILE A 53 27.99 32.65 -19.85
CA ILE A 53 29.21 32.61 -19.04
C ILE A 53 29.00 31.61 -17.91
N ALA A 54 29.68 30.45 -17.98
CA ALA A 54 29.54 29.37 -17.00
C ALA A 54 29.92 29.81 -15.57
N GLU A 55 30.91 30.70 -15.43
CA GLU A 55 31.36 31.27 -14.15
C GLU A 55 30.33 32.20 -13.48
N CYS A 56 29.29 32.60 -14.21
CA CYS A 56 28.25 33.51 -13.75
C CYS A 56 26.86 32.86 -13.77
N LEU A 57 26.77 31.53 -13.76
CA LEU A 57 25.48 30.84 -13.68
C LEU A 57 24.81 31.01 -12.31
N ASP A 58 25.57 31.40 -11.29
CA ASP A 58 25.16 31.73 -9.92
C ASP A 58 24.64 33.17 -9.76
N ARG A 59 24.69 34.00 -10.81
CA ARG A 59 24.38 35.43 -10.77
C ARG A 59 23.66 35.90 -12.04
N GLU A 60 23.13 37.11 -12.00
CA GLU A 60 22.50 37.72 -13.16
C GLU A 60 23.51 38.00 -14.29
N GLN A 61 23.15 37.63 -15.52
CA GLN A 61 23.92 37.97 -16.72
C GLN A 61 23.09 38.89 -17.60
N ARG A 62 23.64 40.04 -18.00
CA ARG A 62 22.99 40.94 -18.96
C ARG A 62 23.30 40.46 -20.37
N VAL A 63 22.26 40.13 -21.12
CA VAL A 63 22.32 39.78 -22.54
C VAL A 63 22.13 41.06 -23.33
N LEU A 64 23.15 41.47 -24.07
CA LEU A 64 23.16 42.65 -24.92
C LEU A 64 22.96 42.26 -26.39
N ASN A 65 22.33 43.14 -27.15
CA ASN A 65 22.29 43.09 -28.60
C ASN A 65 23.66 43.48 -29.18
N SER A 66 23.85 43.24 -30.48
CA SER A 66 25.09 43.60 -31.20
C SER A 66 25.37 45.11 -31.22
N ASP A 67 24.34 45.94 -31.01
CA ASP A 67 24.43 47.40 -30.88
C ASP A 67 24.72 47.88 -29.44
N GLY A 68 24.90 46.95 -28.49
CA GLY A 68 25.16 47.23 -27.08
C GLY A 68 23.91 47.54 -26.24
N SER A 69 22.72 47.56 -26.84
CA SER A 69 21.46 47.73 -26.10
C SER A 69 21.12 46.48 -25.27
N LEU A 70 20.52 46.66 -24.09
CA LEU A 70 20.12 45.55 -23.23
C LEU A 70 18.95 44.78 -23.86
N ARG A 71 19.16 43.49 -24.19
CA ARG A 71 18.14 42.59 -24.73
C ARG A 71 17.33 41.93 -23.62
N THR A 72 18.00 41.31 -22.65
CA THR A 72 17.35 40.64 -21.51
C THR A 72 18.36 40.42 -20.38
N VAL A 73 17.88 40.07 -19.19
CA VAL A 73 18.72 39.66 -18.05
C VAL A 73 18.45 38.19 -17.77
N LEU A 74 19.48 37.36 -17.92
CA LEU A 74 19.43 35.95 -17.56
C LEU A 74 19.58 35.83 -16.05
N GLN A 75 18.55 35.28 -15.41
CA GLN A 75 18.55 35.03 -13.98
C GLN A 75 19.53 33.91 -13.60
N PRO A 76 20.07 33.91 -12.37
CA PRO A 76 20.86 32.80 -11.86
C PRO A 76 20.14 31.46 -12.05
N SER A 77 20.84 30.46 -12.54
CA SER A 77 20.32 29.09 -12.53
C SER A 77 20.36 28.56 -11.10
N LEU A 78 19.27 27.94 -10.66
CA LEU A 78 19.24 27.24 -9.37
C LEU A 78 20.41 26.27 -9.27
N THR A 79 21.15 26.36 -8.16
CA THR A 79 22.23 25.42 -7.84
C THR A 79 21.68 23.98 -7.79
N SER A 80 22.54 22.97 -7.89
CA SER A 80 22.11 21.56 -7.74
C SER A 80 21.29 21.35 -6.47
N ASP A 81 21.69 22.00 -5.39
CA ASP A 81 21.13 21.81 -4.06
C ASP A 81 19.79 22.54 -3.94
N GLU A 82 19.66 23.74 -4.50
CA GLU A 82 18.38 24.47 -4.57
C GLU A 82 17.36 23.75 -5.46
N ARG A 83 17.80 23.16 -6.59
CA ARG A 83 16.92 22.32 -7.42
C ARG A 83 16.47 21.08 -6.67
N ALA A 84 17.37 20.40 -5.97
CA ALA A 84 17.04 19.24 -5.17
C ALA A 84 16.04 19.58 -4.04
N ALA A 85 16.23 20.70 -3.34
CA ALA A 85 15.32 21.18 -2.30
C ALA A 85 13.93 21.53 -2.87
N GLN A 86 13.88 22.18 -4.04
CA GLN A 86 12.63 22.49 -4.72
C GLN A 86 11.90 21.22 -5.15
N GLU A 87 12.61 20.25 -5.74
CA GLU A 87 12.05 18.94 -6.13
C GLU A 87 11.54 18.14 -4.92
N GLU A 88 12.23 18.19 -3.77
CA GLU A 88 11.76 17.58 -2.53
C GLU A 88 10.49 18.27 -1.99
N ALA A 89 10.47 19.61 -1.99
CA ALA A 89 9.30 20.37 -1.57
C ALA A 89 8.09 20.10 -2.46
N ASP A 90 8.29 20.00 -3.78
CA ASP A 90 7.23 19.69 -4.74
C ASP A 90 6.76 18.24 -4.62
N ARG A 91 7.67 17.29 -4.39
CA ARG A 91 7.31 15.90 -4.05
C ARG A 91 6.47 15.83 -2.77
N ARG A 92 6.85 16.55 -1.71
CA ARG A 92 6.08 16.60 -0.45
C ARG A 92 4.68 17.17 -0.68
N LYS A 93 4.57 18.30 -1.38
CA LYS A 93 3.26 18.91 -1.72
C LYS A 93 2.40 17.98 -2.58
N ALA A 94 3.00 17.30 -3.55
CA ALA A 94 2.30 16.32 -4.38
C ALA A 94 1.79 15.14 -3.55
N GLN A 95 2.61 14.62 -2.64
CA GLN A 95 2.22 13.54 -1.73
C GLN A 95 1.09 13.97 -0.79
N GLU A 96 1.13 15.18 -0.23
CA GLU A 96 0.06 15.71 0.61
C GLU A 96 -1.26 15.83 -0.16
N ARG A 97 -1.23 16.33 -1.40
CA ARG A 97 -2.41 16.40 -2.27
C ARG A 97 -2.95 15.01 -2.57
N ALA A 98 -2.09 14.07 -2.91
CA ALA A 98 -2.47 12.68 -3.16
C ALA A 98 -3.10 12.04 -1.92
N ASN A 99 -2.49 12.21 -0.75
CA ASN A 99 -3.02 11.72 0.53
C ASN A 99 -4.41 12.28 0.85
N LYS A 100 -4.63 13.57 0.58
CA LYS A 100 -5.94 14.22 0.78
C LYS A 100 -7.00 13.66 -0.17
N GLN A 101 -6.67 13.52 -1.46
CA GLN A 101 -7.60 12.94 -2.45
C GLN A 101 -7.95 11.49 -2.11
N GLU A 102 -6.96 10.72 -1.67
CA GLU A 102 -7.12 9.33 -1.25
C GLU A 102 -8.02 9.24 0.00
N ALA A 103 -7.85 10.14 0.97
CA ALA A 103 -8.74 10.24 2.13
C ALA A 103 -10.19 10.57 1.74
N ILE A 104 -10.40 11.54 0.85
CA ILE A 104 -11.73 11.89 0.33
C ILE A 104 -12.37 10.68 -0.37
N ARG A 105 -11.59 9.97 -1.20
CA ARG A 105 -12.07 8.79 -1.94
C ARG A 105 -12.50 7.68 -0.99
N ARG A 106 -11.70 7.38 0.04
CA ARG A 106 -12.05 6.38 1.06
C ARG A 106 -13.34 6.73 1.78
N ASP A 107 -13.53 7.99 2.16
CA ASP A 107 -14.70 8.42 2.94
C ASP A 107 -15.97 8.36 2.10
N ARG A 108 -15.88 8.78 0.84
CA ARG A 108 -17.00 8.63 -0.11
C ARG A 108 -17.34 7.17 -0.36
N ASN A 109 -16.34 6.30 -0.52
CA ASN A 109 -16.59 4.87 -0.68
C ASN A 109 -17.25 4.28 0.57
N LEU A 110 -16.82 4.71 1.75
CA LEU A 110 -17.38 4.26 3.02
C LEU A 110 -18.85 4.66 3.17
N LEU A 111 -19.19 5.91 2.87
CA LEU A 111 -20.56 6.40 2.85
C LEU A 111 -21.44 5.70 1.81
N ALA A 112 -20.89 5.43 0.62
CA ALA A 112 -21.62 4.72 -0.43
C ALA A 112 -21.93 3.27 -0.05
N ARG A 113 -20.99 2.58 0.60
CA ARG A 113 -21.16 1.20 1.07
C ARG A 113 -22.08 1.12 2.28
N PHE A 114 -22.00 2.11 3.17
CA PHE A 114 -22.75 2.15 4.42
C PHE A 114 -23.51 3.48 4.54
N PRO A 115 -24.74 3.53 3.99
CA PRO A 115 -25.58 4.73 4.09
C PRO A 115 -26.14 4.96 5.50
N ASN A 116 -26.15 3.93 6.37
CA ASN A 116 -26.62 4.02 7.75
C ASN A 116 -26.02 2.91 8.64
N GLU A 117 -26.25 3.03 9.96
CA GLU A 117 -25.72 2.11 10.97
C GLU A 117 -26.23 0.67 10.79
N ALA A 118 -27.48 0.49 10.34
CA ALA A 118 -28.04 -0.85 10.09
C ALA A 118 -27.31 -1.58 8.95
N ALA A 119 -26.98 -0.89 7.85
CA ALA A 119 -26.22 -1.46 6.75
C ALA A 119 -24.79 -1.85 7.18
N HIS A 120 -24.16 -1.03 8.01
CA HIS A 120 -22.85 -1.32 8.60
C HIS A 120 -22.91 -2.53 9.53
N ASN A 121 -23.88 -2.59 10.45
CA ASN A 121 -24.03 -3.70 11.40
C ASN A 121 -24.31 -5.03 10.67
N LYS A 122 -25.13 -5.02 9.62
CA LYS A 122 -25.35 -6.20 8.77
C LYS A 122 -24.05 -6.70 8.14
N ALA A 123 -23.18 -5.80 7.68
CA ALA A 123 -21.88 -6.18 7.12
C ALA A 123 -20.91 -6.69 8.19
N ARG A 124 -20.93 -6.11 9.40
CA ARG A 124 -20.18 -6.61 10.55
C ARG A 124 -20.57 -8.04 10.90
N ASP A 125 -21.87 -8.32 11.02
CA ASP A 125 -22.35 -9.67 11.32
C ASP A 125 -21.97 -10.65 10.21
N ALA A 126 -22.17 -10.27 8.94
CA ALA A 126 -21.76 -11.08 7.80
C ALA A 126 -20.25 -11.41 7.82
N ALA A 127 -19.39 -10.45 8.18
CA ALA A 127 -17.95 -10.65 8.28
C ALA A 127 -17.56 -11.58 9.45
N LEU A 128 -18.28 -11.51 10.57
CA LEU A 128 -18.02 -12.34 11.76
C LEU A 128 -18.58 -13.76 11.66
N ASN A 129 -19.57 -13.99 10.79
CA ASN A 129 -20.29 -15.27 10.71
C ASN A 129 -19.36 -16.46 10.47
N ALA A 130 -18.46 -16.38 9.48
CA ALA A 130 -17.56 -17.49 9.16
C ALA A 130 -16.65 -17.86 10.34
N THR A 131 -16.08 -16.87 11.03
CA THR A 131 -15.21 -17.09 12.20
C THR A 131 -16.00 -17.65 13.38
N ARG A 132 -17.21 -17.14 13.64
CA ARG A 132 -18.10 -17.65 14.71
C ARG A 132 -18.51 -19.11 14.47
N SER A 133 -18.88 -19.45 13.23
CA SER A 133 -19.18 -20.85 12.86
C SER A 133 -17.95 -21.75 12.97
N GLY A 134 -16.76 -21.23 12.67
CA GLY A 134 -15.48 -21.93 12.89
C GLY A 134 -15.22 -22.25 14.37
N ILE A 135 -15.50 -21.30 15.26
CA ILE A 135 -15.39 -21.50 16.72
C ILE A 135 -16.35 -22.60 17.16
N GLN A 136 -17.62 -22.50 16.78
CA GLN A 136 -18.64 -23.50 17.15
C GLN A 136 -18.26 -24.91 16.68
N THR A 137 -17.71 -25.03 15.46
CA THR A 137 -17.24 -26.31 14.92
C THR A 137 -16.06 -26.87 15.73
N SER A 138 -15.12 -26.01 16.13
CA SER A 138 -13.95 -26.39 16.92
C SER A 138 -14.35 -26.79 18.35
N GLU A 139 -15.32 -26.10 18.95
CA GLU A 139 -15.92 -26.45 20.24
C GLU A 139 -16.62 -27.80 20.21
N GLN A 140 -17.39 -28.08 19.15
CA GLN A 140 -18.01 -29.39 18.95
C GLN A 140 -16.95 -30.48 18.84
N ARG A 141 -15.88 -30.25 18.06
CA ARG A 141 -14.79 -31.23 17.94
C ARG A 141 -14.07 -31.45 19.26
N LEU A 142 -13.87 -30.39 20.05
CA LEU A 142 -13.28 -30.48 21.39
C LEU A 142 -14.16 -31.34 22.32
N ALA A 143 -15.48 -31.16 22.29
CA ALA A 143 -16.40 -31.97 23.07
C ALA A 143 -16.36 -33.45 22.65
N ASP A 144 -16.25 -33.74 21.36
CA ASP A 144 -16.15 -35.12 20.87
C ASP A 144 -14.80 -35.76 21.25
N LEU A 145 -13.69 -35.04 21.16
CA LEU A 145 -12.38 -35.50 21.64
C LEU A 145 -12.39 -35.79 23.15
N GLN A 146 -13.11 -35.00 23.96
CA GLN A 146 -13.26 -35.27 25.40
C GLN A 146 -14.04 -36.56 25.66
N LYS A 147 -15.06 -36.86 24.85
CA LYS A 147 -15.79 -38.14 24.92
C LYS A 147 -14.90 -39.31 24.50
N GLU A 148 -14.08 -39.14 23.47
CA GLU A 148 -13.08 -40.14 23.03
C GLU A 148 -12.02 -40.39 24.11
N ARG A 149 -11.60 -39.35 24.83
CA ARG A 149 -10.59 -39.41 25.89
C ARG A 149 -11.05 -40.21 27.11
N LYS A 150 -12.31 -40.04 27.52
CA LYS A 150 -12.84 -40.60 28.76
C LYS A 150 -12.63 -42.12 28.90
N PRO A 151 -13.05 -42.99 27.96
CA PRO A 151 -12.84 -44.42 28.09
C PRO A 151 -11.36 -44.82 28.13
N LEU A 152 -10.47 -44.07 27.47
CA LEU A 152 -9.03 -44.31 27.52
C LEU A 152 -8.46 -44.05 28.92
N LEU A 153 -8.96 -43.02 29.61
CA LEU A 153 -8.60 -42.75 31.00
C LEU A 153 -9.19 -43.81 31.95
N ASP A 154 -10.44 -44.20 31.73
CA ASP A 154 -11.10 -45.26 32.51
C ASP A 154 -10.32 -46.59 32.38
N GLU A 155 -9.74 -46.90 31.22
CA GLU A 155 -8.83 -48.04 31.04
C GLU A 155 -7.47 -47.81 31.72
N ALA A 156 -6.93 -46.59 31.66
CA ALA A 156 -5.65 -46.25 32.30
C ALA A 156 -5.68 -46.39 33.84
N GLU A 157 -6.84 -46.20 34.45
CA GLU A 157 -7.07 -46.40 35.90
C GLU A 157 -6.72 -47.83 36.35
N PHE A 158 -6.92 -48.84 35.49
CA PHE A 158 -6.54 -50.23 35.78
C PHE A 158 -5.02 -50.44 35.92
N TYR A 159 -4.23 -49.52 35.37
CA TYR A 159 -2.77 -49.55 35.39
C TYR A 159 -2.16 -48.60 36.42
N LYS A 160 -2.94 -48.06 37.37
CA LYS A 160 -2.40 -47.24 38.47
C LYS A 160 -1.28 -47.98 39.22
N GLY A 161 -0.12 -47.33 39.33
CA GLY A 161 1.08 -47.90 39.95
C GLY A 161 1.85 -48.92 39.08
N LYS A 162 1.43 -49.13 37.82
CA LYS A 162 2.07 -50.00 36.83
C LYS A 162 2.40 -49.19 35.57
N ASN A 163 3.21 -49.78 34.69
CA ASN A 163 3.46 -49.18 33.37
C ASN A 163 2.22 -49.30 32.48
N LEU A 164 1.81 -48.20 31.85
CA LEU A 164 0.75 -48.20 30.84
C LEU A 164 1.19 -48.99 29.59
N PRO A 165 0.29 -49.77 28.96
CA PRO A 165 0.54 -50.35 27.66
C PRO A 165 0.86 -49.25 26.62
N GLY A 166 1.88 -49.47 25.79
CA GLY A 166 2.35 -48.46 24.82
C GLY A 166 1.25 -47.98 23.87
N LYS A 167 0.34 -48.87 23.46
CA LYS A 167 -0.81 -48.52 22.62
C LYS A 167 -1.78 -47.57 23.34
N LEU A 168 -2.12 -47.85 24.60
CA LEU A 168 -3.02 -47.02 25.39
C LEU A 168 -2.41 -45.64 25.66
N LYS A 169 -1.12 -45.61 26.01
CA LYS A 169 -0.36 -44.36 26.17
C LYS A 169 -0.40 -43.51 24.90
N GLY A 170 -0.07 -44.11 23.73
CA GLY A 170 -0.08 -43.39 22.45
C GLY A 170 -1.47 -42.89 22.04
N GLN A 171 -2.55 -43.63 22.36
CA GLN A 171 -3.92 -43.18 22.11
C GLN A 171 -4.30 -41.96 22.96
N ILE A 172 -3.97 -41.98 24.25
CA ILE A 172 -4.19 -40.84 25.15
C ILE A 172 -3.41 -39.62 24.66
N GLU A 173 -2.12 -39.79 24.37
CA GLU A 173 -1.27 -38.71 23.85
C GLU A 173 -1.81 -38.13 22.53
N SER A 174 -2.27 -38.98 21.61
CA SER A 174 -2.85 -38.52 20.34
C SER A 174 -4.12 -37.69 20.52
N VAL A 175 -5.00 -38.08 21.46
CA VAL A 175 -6.23 -37.33 21.77
C VAL A 175 -5.87 -36.02 22.49
N ASP A 176 -4.91 -36.04 23.41
CA ASP A 176 -4.46 -34.86 24.15
C ASP A 176 -3.84 -33.80 23.21
N VAL A 177 -2.97 -34.21 22.30
CA VAL A 177 -2.43 -33.32 21.26
C VAL A 177 -3.55 -32.72 20.40
N SER A 178 -4.56 -33.52 20.04
CA SER A 178 -5.71 -33.04 19.26
C SER A 178 -6.55 -32.04 20.05
N ILE A 179 -6.75 -32.26 21.35
CA ILE A 179 -7.45 -31.33 22.26
C ILE A 179 -6.72 -30.00 22.35
N GLU A 180 -5.40 -30.03 22.55
CA GLU A 180 -4.56 -28.83 22.62
C GLU A 180 -4.61 -28.05 21.31
N ALA A 181 -4.54 -28.72 20.17
CA ALA A 181 -4.67 -28.10 18.86
C ALA A 181 -6.03 -27.41 18.67
N GLN A 182 -7.14 -28.06 19.07
CA GLN A 182 -8.47 -27.44 19.00
C GLN A 182 -8.58 -26.22 19.92
N ARG A 183 -8.03 -26.28 21.13
CA ARG A 183 -8.02 -25.13 22.06
C ARG A 183 -7.23 -23.95 21.49
N ALA A 184 -6.04 -24.20 20.94
CA ALA A 184 -5.23 -23.16 20.31
C ALA A 184 -5.96 -22.52 19.12
N LEU A 185 -6.64 -23.34 18.30
CA LEU A 185 -7.44 -22.84 17.19
C LEU A 185 -8.59 -21.93 17.65
N ILE A 186 -9.32 -22.32 18.70
CA ILE A 186 -10.40 -21.50 19.28
C ILE A 186 -9.86 -20.15 19.75
N VAL A 187 -8.73 -20.12 20.46
CA VAL A 187 -8.10 -18.87 20.93
C VAL A 187 -7.74 -17.96 19.75
N ASN A 188 -7.15 -18.52 18.70
CA ASN A 188 -6.81 -17.75 17.49
C ASN A 188 -8.06 -17.19 16.79
N GLN A 189 -9.11 -17.98 16.67
CA GLN A 189 -10.38 -17.53 16.08
C GLN A 189 -11.06 -16.45 16.94
N GLN A 190 -11.00 -16.56 18.26
CA GLN A 190 -11.52 -15.53 19.18
C GLN A 190 -10.74 -14.21 19.05
N ALA A 191 -9.41 -14.28 18.93
CA ALA A 191 -8.59 -13.11 18.67
C ALA A 191 -8.97 -12.44 17.34
N GLU A 192 -9.26 -13.24 16.30
CA GLU A 192 -9.73 -12.73 15.02
C GLU A 192 -11.11 -12.07 15.11
N VAL A 193 -12.05 -12.64 15.89
CA VAL A 193 -13.34 -11.98 16.19
C VAL A 193 -13.11 -10.60 16.83
N GLY A 194 -12.17 -10.51 17.78
CA GLY A 194 -11.80 -9.25 18.43
C GLY A 194 -11.20 -8.24 17.45
N ARG A 195 -10.30 -8.70 16.57
CA ARG A 195 -9.67 -7.85 15.54
C ARG A 195 -10.70 -7.30 14.55
N VAL A 196 -11.56 -8.16 13.99
CA VAL A 196 -12.61 -7.75 13.06
C VAL A 196 -13.57 -6.78 13.75
N THR A 197 -13.96 -7.07 14.98
CA THR A 197 -14.80 -6.19 15.80
C THR A 197 -14.18 -4.79 15.96
N ALA A 198 -12.92 -4.70 16.37
CA ALA A 198 -12.23 -3.42 16.56
C ALA A 198 -12.15 -2.59 15.26
N LEU A 199 -11.96 -3.27 14.12
CA LEU A 199 -11.96 -2.62 12.80
C LEU A 199 -13.32 -2.01 12.47
N PHE A 200 -14.41 -2.77 12.65
CA PHE A 200 -15.76 -2.27 12.44
C PHE A 200 -16.15 -1.19 13.46
N ASP A 201 -15.68 -1.24 14.70
CA ASP A 201 -15.97 -0.21 15.70
C ASP A 201 -15.28 1.12 15.34
N ALA A 202 -14.02 1.08 14.88
CA ALA A 202 -13.32 2.26 14.39
C ALA A 202 -13.95 2.84 13.12
N GLU A 203 -14.41 1.97 12.21
CA GLU A 203 -15.14 2.35 11.01
C GLU A 203 -16.48 3.02 11.36
N LEU A 204 -17.24 2.44 12.30
CA LEU A 204 -18.50 2.99 12.78
C LEU A 204 -18.32 4.36 13.43
N ALA A 205 -17.30 4.54 14.27
CA ALA A 205 -17.00 5.82 14.89
C ALA A 205 -16.75 6.92 13.84
N ARG A 206 -16.07 6.56 12.74
CA ARG A 206 -15.83 7.48 11.62
C ARG A 206 -17.10 7.75 10.83
N LEU A 207 -17.88 6.72 10.51
CA LEU A 207 -19.18 6.84 9.83
C LEU A 207 -20.15 7.72 10.59
N LYS A 208 -20.23 7.60 11.92
CA LYS A 208 -21.09 8.45 12.77
C LYS A 208 -20.77 9.94 12.60
N ARG A 209 -19.50 10.30 12.43
CA ARG A 209 -19.09 11.69 12.15
C ARG A 209 -19.44 12.12 10.73
N LEU A 210 -19.22 11.24 9.74
CA LEU A 210 -19.55 11.52 8.33
C LEU A 210 -21.06 11.67 8.11
N TRP A 211 -21.90 10.79 8.67
CA TRP A 211 -23.36 10.94 8.66
C TRP A 211 -23.82 12.17 9.44
N GLY A 212 -23.06 12.58 10.46
CA GLY A 212 -23.27 13.82 11.20
C GLY A 212 -22.84 15.10 10.45
N GLY A 213 -22.41 15.00 9.19
CA GLY A 213 -22.08 16.14 8.34
C GLY A 213 -20.60 16.51 8.28
N ALA A 214 -19.68 15.67 8.79
CA ALA A 214 -18.25 15.91 8.59
C ALA A 214 -17.84 15.78 7.11
N ASP A 215 -16.99 16.70 6.64
CA ASP A 215 -16.51 16.68 5.26
C ASP A 215 -15.63 15.44 4.99
N PRO A 216 -15.84 14.72 3.87
CA PRO A 216 -14.96 13.63 3.44
C PRO A 216 -13.49 14.05 3.39
N GLY A 217 -12.60 13.24 3.96
CA GLY A 217 -11.16 13.48 4.00
C GLY A 217 -10.67 14.39 5.14
N SER A 218 -11.57 14.95 5.96
CA SER A 218 -11.22 15.82 7.09
C SER A 218 -10.84 15.07 8.37
N LEU A 219 -11.26 13.81 8.51
CA LEU A 219 -11.17 13.04 9.76
C LEU A 219 -9.80 12.39 10.02
N GLY A 220 -8.80 12.66 9.17
CA GLY A 220 -7.48 12.03 9.26
C GLY A 220 -7.49 10.53 8.93
N PRO A 221 -6.35 9.84 9.17
CA PRO A 221 -6.25 8.40 8.98
C PRO A 221 -7.06 7.62 10.03
N LEU A 222 -7.54 6.43 9.66
CA LEU A 222 -8.14 5.50 10.63
C LEU A 222 -7.07 5.08 11.66
N PRO A 223 -7.44 4.96 12.95
CA PRO A 223 -6.50 4.57 13.98
C PRO A 223 -5.92 3.19 13.69
N GLN A 224 -4.59 3.10 13.65
CA GLN A 224 -3.88 1.86 13.32
C GLN A 224 -4.09 0.74 14.34
N SER A 225 -4.52 1.05 15.56
CA SER A 225 -4.95 0.05 16.57
C SER A 225 -6.14 -0.80 16.10
N ALA A 226 -6.89 -0.33 15.11
CA ALA A 226 -7.96 -1.09 14.45
C ALA A 226 -7.45 -1.99 13.31
N LEU A 227 -6.24 -1.72 12.78
CA LEU A 227 -5.60 -2.46 11.68
C LEU A 227 -4.57 -3.47 12.19
N ALA A 228 -3.83 -3.10 13.23
CA ALA A 228 -2.94 -3.97 13.98
C ALA A 228 -3.77 -4.68 15.05
N GLY A 229 -4.45 -5.77 14.64
CA GLY A 229 -4.91 -6.75 15.62
C GLY A 229 -3.73 -7.09 16.52
N GLN A 230 -3.90 -6.92 17.83
CA GLN A 230 -2.88 -7.25 18.81
C GLN A 230 -2.39 -8.67 18.51
N ALA A 231 -1.19 -8.78 17.97
CA ALA A 231 -0.54 -10.06 17.82
C ALA A 231 -0.44 -10.62 19.24
N ALA A 232 -1.24 -11.64 19.54
CA ALA A 232 -1.12 -12.37 20.78
C ALA A 232 0.35 -12.82 20.88
N PRO A 233 1.03 -12.59 22.02
CA PRO A 233 2.38 -13.08 22.18
C PRO A 233 2.39 -14.60 21.95
N PRO A 234 3.41 -15.16 21.29
CA PRO A 234 3.49 -16.59 21.05
C PRO A 234 3.33 -17.32 22.40
N PRO A 235 2.62 -18.47 22.44
CA PRO A 235 2.55 -19.26 23.65
C PRO A 235 3.97 -19.55 24.12
N LYS A 236 4.25 -19.25 25.40
CA LYS A 236 5.53 -19.58 26.01
C LYS A 236 5.75 -21.10 25.91
N PRO A 237 6.99 -21.54 25.66
CA PRO A 237 7.32 -22.96 25.55
C PRO A 237 7.02 -23.73 26.84
#